data_AF-A0A662ZK82-F1
#
_entry.id   AF-A0A662ZK82-F1
#
_cell.length_a   1.000
_cell.length_b   1.000
_cell.length_c   1.000
_cell.angle_alpha   90.00
_cell.angle_beta   90.00
_cell.angle_gamma   90.00
#
_symmetry.space_group_name_H-M   'P 1'
#
loop_
_entity.id
_entity.type
_entity.pdbx_description
1 polymer ?
#
loop_
_entity_poly.entity_id
_entity_poly.type
_entity_poly.pdbx_seq_one_letter_code
_entity_poly.pdbx_strand_id
1 'polypeptide(L)'
;MASLELWENVKRYLFSLPLNRSLAKLKIFLRTANVVIQDNTFSILVPNRMIKGLLVNEFMDSIVEAVRYVSNKNYNVAIEVQSEFSVNKSVNLNSPVRVGGNIVNNMSRQVPEPQVENRAHSYQDNQFNNSGMRQSQNVGGTYANNRILESEVYQNNYQQIKPRGNYSDLQELNASEILPHNVIEQNANCAPENNVNDIYPLENNSLYENSSVDFDQTESYSMDDFKNNIFYKSVNIQKDKNFDNFVEGPTNQNLCTNGKLVAKDPGNSQRNPFFIWGDSGLGKTHILNAIANEVASRHPEKKIILVTLDRFYQDFLRAVNDYKRGGINSATYNNYKSFYRSADVFFIDDIQQLENTVGLTKDFITLFDEIVCSNVQLIFAASQHPANFRKLDSRIRNRISSGVVIKVEPPDKDTRERIIVEKIKEMNLSFDNQSIVFLANKFQTNIRVLEGHIKTIGAYVTGTAGKIQTVTVDVVKEALKDSLNAHAKLQTVDNIKQVVAEYYGITVKDIDSSARPKSIAYARMMAMALARELTKASYPSLGKQFGNKDHSTVINAWNKVNKMIAENDPQYREDWENLKLQLTE
;
A
#
# COMPACT_ATOMS: atom_id res chain seq x y z
N MET A 1 -13.88 11.64 23.90
CA MET A 1 -12.54 11.02 23.90
C MET A 1 -12.61 9.52 23.71
N ALA A 2 -12.64 9.11 22.44
CA ALA A 2 -12.24 7.76 22.04
C ALA A 2 -10.75 7.53 22.35
N SER A 3 -10.29 6.27 22.40
CA SER A 3 -8.87 5.94 22.65
C SER A 3 -7.93 6.56 21.61
N LEU A 4 -8.34 6.56 20.34
CA LEU A 4 -7.61 7.23 19.25
C LEU A 4 -7.54 8.75 19.43
N GLU A 5 -8.66 9.39 19.79
CA GLU A 5 -8.78 10.84 19.96
C GLU A 5 -7.90 11.34 21.11
N LEU A 6 -7.93 10.63 22.25
CA LEU A 6 -7.03 10.89 23.37
C LEU A 6 -5.57 10.69 22.96
N TRP A 7 -5.26 9.66 22.18
CA TRP A 7 -3.89 9.41 21.72
C TRP A 7 -3.38 10.50 20.76
N GLU A 8 -4.19 11.01 19.82
CA GLU A 8 -3.78 12.13 18.97
C GLU A 8 -3.53 13.41 19.78
N ASN A 9 -4.34 13.69 20.79
CA ASN A 9 -4.13 14.86 21.65
C ASN A 9 -2.89 14.70 22.57
N VAL A 10 -2.62 13.50 23.08
CA VAL A 10 -1.37 13.17 23.81
C VAL A 10 -0.15 13.34 22.91
N LYS A 11 -0.21 12.89 21.65
CA LYS A 11 0.86 13.10 20.66
C LYS A 11 1.06 14.59 20.34
N ARG A 12 -0.01 15.36 20.14
CA ARG A 12 0.08 16.83 19.96
C ARG A 12 0.80 17.51 21.13
N TYR A 13 0.46 17.14 22.37
CA TYR A 13 1.12 17.66 23.57
C TYR A 13 2.62 17.29 23.59
N LEU A 14 2.96 15.99 23.47
CA LEU A 14 4.34 15.50 23.41
C LEU A 14 5.16 16.14 22.29
N PHE A 15 4.53 16.48 21.17
CA PHE A 15 5.20 17.10 20.03
C PHE A 15 5.42 18.61 20.18
N SER A 16 4.80 19.23 21.19
CA SER A 16 4.92 20.66 21.52
C SER A 16 5.94 20.96 22.63
N LEU A 17 6.35 19.95 23.40
CA LEU A 17 7.37 20.09 24.45
C LEU A 17 8.73 20.57 23.89
N PRO A 18 9.49 21.38 24.67
CA PRO A 18 10.73 22.00 24.21
C PRO A 18 11.79 20.96 23.79
N LEU A 19 12.41 21.22 22.65
CA LEU A 19 13.21 20.23 21.91
C LEU A 19 14.56 19.91 22.56
N ASN A 20 14.84 18.62 22.73
CA ASN A 20 16.20 18.09 22.89
C ASN A 20 16.43 16.94 21.90
N ARG A 21 17.70 16.59 21.64
CA ARG A 21 18.18 15.90 20.42
C ARG A 21 17.60 14.49 20.13
N SER A 22 16.86 13.86 21.05
CA SER A 22 16.22 12.54 20.82
C SER A 22 14.80 12.63 20.20
N LEU A 23 14.13 13.81 20.25
CA LEU A 23 12.70 13.94 19.90
C LEU A 23 12.30 13.59 18.45
N ALA A 24 13.21 13.66 17.48
CA ALA A 24 12.89 13.29 16.09
C ALA A 24 12.49 11.82 15.95
N LYS A 25 13.15 10.93 16.71
CA LYS A 25 12.84 9.49 16.74
C LYS A 25 11.49 9.22 17.42
N LEU A 26 11.22 9.92 18.53
CA LEU A 26 9.93 9.88 19.22
C LEU A 26 8.78 10.24 18.26
N LYS A 27 8.92 11.31 17.47
CA LYS A 27 7.90 11.76 16.51
C LYS A 27 7.60 10.72 15.43
N ILE A 28 8.59 9.94 14.98
CA ILE A 28 8.38 8.84 14.02
C ILE A 28 7.66 7.66 14.70
N PHE A 29 8.16 7.18 15.83
CA PHE A 29 7.59 6.00 16.49
C PHE A 29 6.18 6.23 17.06
N LEU A 30 5.87 7.41 17.61
CA LEU A 30 4.52 7.69 18.09
C LEU A 30 3.52 7.91 16.94
N ARG A 31 3.98 8.26 15.73
CA ARG A 31 3.11 8.38 14.55
C ARG A 31 2.60 7.01 14.06
N THR A 32 3.35 5.93 14.32
CA THR A 32 2.98 4.55 13.94
C THR A 32 2.49 3.68 15.11
N ALA A 33 2.70 4.09 16.35
CA ALA A 33 2.21 3.37 17.53
C ALA A 33 0.68 3.47 17.69
N ASN A 34 0.03 2.33 17.93
CA ASN A 34 -1.39 2.23 18.25
C ASN A 34 -1.60 2.33 19.77
N VAL A 35 -2.82 2.62 20.22
CA VAL A 35 -3.17 2.65 21.65
C VAL A 35 -4.42 1.82 21.92
N VAL A 36 -4.38 1.03 22.99
CA VAL A 36 -5.53 0.32 23.58
C VAL A 36 -5.70 0.81 25.01
N ILE A 37 -6.94 1.07 25.41
CA ILE A 37 -7.29 1.50 26.78
C ILE A 37 -8.27 0.47 27.35
N GLN A 38 -7.88 -0.20 28.43
CA GLN A 38 -8.64 -1.24 29.12
C GLN A 38 -8.38 -1.11 30.62
N ASP A 39 -9.41 -1.24 31.47
CA ASP A 39 -9.29 -1.32 32.95
C ASP A 39 -8.35 -0.28 33.58
N ASN A 40 -8.53 0.99 33.21
CA ASN A 40 -7.71 2.15 33.60
C ASN A 40 -6.20 2.06 33.22
N THR A 41 -5.83 1.13 32.35
CA THR A 41 -4.50 1.00 31.73
C THR A 41 -4.51 1.61 30.33
N PHE A 42 -3.46 2.34 29.97
CA PHE A 42 -3.25 2.98 28.67
C PHE A 42 -2.03 2.31 28.00
N SER A 43 -2.28 1.27 27.21
CA SER A 43 -1.23 0.48 26.54
C SER A 43 -0.89 1.07 25.17
N ILE A 44 0.34 1.58 25.04
CA ILE A 44 0.92 2.02 23.77
C ILE A 44 1.58 0.80 23.10
N LEU A 45 1.01 0.40 21.95
CA LEU A 45 1.45 -0.75 21.18
C LEU A 45 2.51 -0.33 20.16
N VAL A 46 3.72 -0.88 20.30
CA VAL A 46 4.87 -0.59 19.43
C VAL A 46 5.30 -1.83 18.65
N PRO A 47 5.85 -1.70 17.42
CA PRO A 47 6.06 -2.86 16.55
C PRO A 47 7.22 -3.77 16.97
N ASN A 48 8.11 -3.38 17.91
CA ASN A 48 9.17 -4.26 18.41
C ASN A 48 9.72 -3.86 19.80
N ARG A 49 10.42 -4.81 20.44
CA ARG A 49 11.06 -4.64 21.77
C ARG A 49 12.09 -3.52 21.87
N MET A 50 12.77 -3.14 20.78
CA MET A 50 13.75 -2.03 20.83
C MET A 50 13.03 -0.70 21.05
N ILE A 51 11.94 -0.45 20.33
CA ILE A 51 11.14 0.77 20.50
C ILE A 51 10.51 0.79 21.89
N LYS A 52 10.01 -0.34 22.40
CA LYS A 52 9.55 -0.46 23.80
C LYS A 52 10.63 -0.04 24.79
N GLY A 53 11.85 -0.57 24.66
CA GLY A 53 12.98 -0.20 25.54
C GLY A 53 13.36 1.29 25.44
N LEU A 54 13.40 1.86 24.23
CA LEU A 54 13.71 3.27 24.01
C LEU A 54 12.65 4.19 24.63
N LEU A 55 11.36 3.92 24.41
CA LEU A 55 10.30 4.74 25.01
C LEU A 55 10.24 4.62 26.53
N VAL A 56 10.41 3.41 27.08
CA VAL A 56 10.41 3.18 28.54
C VAL A 56 11.61 3.84 29.22
N ASN A 57 12.79 3.85 28.59
CA ASN A 57 14.02 4.35 29.22
C ASN A 57 14.26 5.86 29.01
N GLU A 58 13.82 6.45 27.88
CA GLU A 58 14.08 7.87 27.56
C GLU A 58 12.84 8.78 27.70
N PHE A 59 11.62 8.24 27.66
CA PHE A 59 10.40 9.06 27.45
C PHE A 59 9.20 8.71 28.35
N MET A 60 9.30 7.69 29.22
CA MET A 60 8.13 7.19 29.97
C MET A 60 7.47 8.27 30.82
N ASP A 61 8.25 9.05 31.57
CA ASP A 61 7.73 10.10 32.45
C ASP A 61 7.00 11.19 31.68
N SER A 62 7.57 11.66 30.56
CA SER A 62 6.93 12.64 29.67
C SER A 62 5.64 12.10 29.04
N ILE A 63 5.60 10.80 28.71
CA ILE A 63 4.39 10.13 28.18
C ILE A 63 3.32 10.03 29.28
N VAL A 64 3.70 9.65 30.52
CA VAL A 64 2.79 9.60 31.68
C VAL A 64 2.24 10.99 32.00
N GLU A 65 3.08 12.02 32.01
CA GLU A 65 2.68 13.41 32.20
C GLU A 65 1.73 13.89 31.11
N ALA A 66 2.04 13.61 29.83
CA ALA A 66 1.17 13.95 28.71
C ALA A 66 -0.20 13.24 28.77
N VAL A 67 -0.22 11.94 29.08
CA VAL A 67 -1.48 11.18 29.25
C VAL A 67 -2.30 11.76 30.41
N ARG A 68 -1.67 12.08 31.55
CA ARG A 68 -2.33 12.72 32.69
C ARG A 68 -2.90 14.10 32.31
N TYR A 69 -2.08 14.97 31.71
CA TYR A 69 -2.44 16.34 31.36
C TYR A 69 -3.60 16.39 30.36
N VAL A 70 -3.54 15.59 29.29
CA VAL A 70 -4.54 15.61 28.22
C VAL A 70 -5.84 14.87 28.61
N SER A 71 -5.76 13.78 29.37
CA SER A 71 -6.97 13.04 29.79
C SER A 71 -7.65 13.58 31.03
N ASN A 72 -6.95 14.40 31.83
CA ASN A 72 -7.31 14.79 33.19
C ASN A 72 -7.64 13.58 34.11
N LYS A 73 -6.97 12.44 33.88
CA LYS A 73 -7.15 11.18 34.62
C LYS A 73 -5.81 10.50 34.91
N ASN A 74 -5.75 9.74 36.00
CA ASN A 74 -4.60 8.90 36.34
C ASN A 74 -4.75 7.51 35.71
N TYR A 75 -4.38 7.39 34.43
CA TYR A 75 -4.21 6.09 33.78
C TYR A 75 -2.87 5.43 34.16
N ASN A 76 -2.87 4.11 34.31
CA ASN A 76 -1.64 3.33 34.35
C ASN A 76 -1.09 3.22 32.92
N VAL A 77 -0.05 3.98 32.56
CA VAL A 77 0.54 3.89 31.22
C VAL A 77 1.41 2.64 31.12
N ALA A 78 1.24 1.88 30.04
CA ALA A 78 2.08 0.73 29.69
C ALA A 78 2.58 0.89 28.25
N ILE A 79 3.74 0.31 27.95
CA ILE A 79 4.28 0.23 26.59
C ILE A 79 4.51 -1.24 26.28
N GLU A 80 3.88 -1.76 25.23
CA GLU A 80 3.78 -3.19 24.94
C GLU A 80 4.08 -3.47 23.46
N VAL A 81 4.63 -4.64 23.16
CA VAL A 81 4.95 -4.98 21.77
C VAL A 81 3.69 -5.53 21.12
N GLN A 82 3.36 -5.05 19.91
CA GLN A 82 2.12 -5.40 19.22
C GLN A 82 1.96 -6.92 18.98
N SER A 83 3.06 -7.65 18.78
CA SER A 83 3.08 -9.12 18.65
C SER A 83 3.04 -9.88 19.98
N GLU A 84 3.04 -9.18 21.12
CA GLU A 84 2.99 -9.73 22.48
C GLU A 84 1.69 -9.34 23.19
N PHE A 85 0.85 -8.52 22.55
CA PHE A 85 -0.39 -7.99 23.10
C PHE A 85 -1.58 -8.92 22.83
N SER A 86 -1.84 -9.82 23.77
CA SER A 86 -3.04 -10.68 23.76
C SER A 86 -4.23 -9.97 24.40
N VAL A 87 -5.28 -9.73 23.61
CA VAL A 87 -6.49 -8.96 24.04
C VAL A 87 -7.22 -9.59 25.24
N ASN A 88 -7.12 -10.91 25.42
CA ASN A 88 -7.72 -11.61 26.55
C ASN A 88 -6.74 -11.73 27.73
N LYS A 89 -6.74 -10.72 28.61
CA LYS A 89 -6.22 -10.83 29.99
C LYS A 89 -7.32 -10.83 31.05
N SER A 90 -8.55 -11.09 30.61
CA SER A 90 -9.75 -11.25 31.45
C SER A 90 -9.69 -12.57 32.24
N VAL A 91 -9.52 -12.43 33.56
CA VAL A 91 -9.94 -13.31 34.67
C VAL A 91 -9.77 -14.83 34.48
N ASN A 92 -8.93 -15.43 35.33
CA ASN A 92 -8.78 -16.89 35.44
C ASN A 92 -9.95 -17.53 36.23
N LEU A 93 -11.17 -17.37 35.69
CA LEU A 93 -12.43 -17.83 36.26
C LEU A 93 -12.76 -19.27 35.82
N ASN A 94 -11.90 -20.24 36.20
CA ASN A 94 -12.24 -21.68 36.23
C ASN A 94 -11.25 -22.55 37.02
N SER A 95 -10.82 -22.07 38.20
CA SER A 95 -10.40 -22.97 39.27
C SER A 95 -11.64 -23.44 40.04
N PRO A 96 -11.83 -24.76 40.31
CA PRO A 96 -13.08 -25.27 40.86
C PRO A 96 -13.35 -24.77 42.28
N VAL A 97 -14.60 -24.39 42.55
CA VAL A 97 -15.06 -23.92 43.86
C VAL A 97 -14.81 -24.96 44.94
N ARG A 98 -14.06 -24.61 45.97
CA ARG A 98 -14.08 -25.28 47.28
C ARG A 98 -14.77 -24.37 48.29
N VAL A 99 -15.79 -24.90 48.94
CA VAL A 99 -16.63 -24.19 49.93
C VAL A 99 -16.02 -24.34 51.33
N GLY A 100 -16.05 -23.24 52.10
CA GLY A 100 -15.98 -23.28 53.57
C GLY A 100 -14.84 -22.50 54.20
N GLY A 101 -15.15 -21.70 55.23
CA GLY A 101 -14.16 -21.10 56.15
C GLY A 101 -14.26 -19.59 56.33
N ASN A 102 -15.26 -19.09 57.06
CA ASN A 102 -15.21 -17.75 57.65
C ASN A 102 -14.29 -17.75 58.88
N ILE A 103 -13.51 -16.68 59.09
CA ILE A 103 -13.59 -15.76 60.26
C ILE A 103 -12.52 -14.67 60.14
N VAL A 104 -12.85 -13.46 60.63
CA VAL A 104 -12.06 -12.22 60.56
C VAL A 104 -11.24 -12.04 61.84
N ASN A 105 -10.03 -11.43 61.76
CA ASN A 105 -9.60 -10.43 62.76
C ASN A 105 -8.31 -9.62 62.43
N ASN A 106 -8.50 -8.30 62.37
CA ASN A 106 -7.67 -7.23 62.95
C ASN A 106 -6.28 -6.85 62.40
N MET A 107 -5.88 -5.63 62.80
CA MET A 107 -4.79 -4.80 62.28
C MET A 107 -3.53 -4.81 63.18
N SER A 108 -2.46 -4.18 62.65
CA SER A 108 -1.40 -3.44 63.38
C SER A 108 -0.18 -4.20 63.94
N ARG A 109 1.01 -3.98 63.34
CA ARG A 109 2.15 -3.27 63.98
C ARG A 109 3.35 -3.00 63.03
N GLN A 110 4.16 -2.00 63.40
CA GLN A 110 5.17 -1.27 62.64
C GLN A 110 6.60 -1.89 62.62
N VAL A 111 7.50 -1.31 61.78
CA VAL A 111 8.95 -0.99 62.06
C VAL A 111 10.01 -2.13 61.96
N PRO A 112 11.29 -1.89 61.53
CA PRO A 112 11.91 -0.81 60.71
C PRO A 112 12.96 -1.30 59.64
N GLU A 113 13.84 -0.39 59.16
CA GLU A 113 15.06 -0.61 58.33
C GLU A 113 16.24 -1.29 59.07
N PRO A 114 17.34 -1.64 58.35
CA PRO A 114 18.66 -1.07 58.70
C PRO A 114 19.57 -0.66 57.50
N GLN A 115 20.75 -0.09 57.79
CA GLN A 115 21.64 0.62 56.84
C GLN A 115 23.06 0.00 56.61
N VAL A 116 23.83 0.69 55.77
CA VAL A 116 25.19 0.46 55.21
C VAL A 116 26.34 0.45 56.24
N GLU A 117 27.43 -0.31 55.99
CA GLU A 117 28.82 0.20 56.18
C GLU A 117 29.95 -0.56 55.42
N ASN A 118 31.21 -0.12 55.59
CA ASN A 118 32.36 -0.29 54.69
C ASN A 118 33.45 -1.27 55.18
N ARG A 119 34.35 -1.71 54.26
CA ARG A 119 35.84 -1.69 54.42
C ARG A 119 36.61 -2.07 53.15
N ALA A 120 37.90 -1.75 53.11
CA ALA A 120 38.84 -2.03 52.02
C ALA A 120 40.26 -2.37 52.57
N HIS A 121 41.12 -3.02 51.77
CA HIS A 121 42.54 -2.66 51.55
C HIS A 121 43.28 -3.65 50.59
N SER A 122 44.44 -3.21 50.09
CA SER A 122 45.41 -3.86 49.18
C SER A 122 46.45 -4.72 49.94
N TYR A 123 47.49 -5.39 49.40
CA TYR A 123 48.26 -5.34 48.13
C TYR A 123 48.87 -6.74 47.81
N GLN A 124 49.27 -7.02 46.55
CA GLN A 124 50.68 -7.29 46.13
C GLN A 124 50.80 -7.92 44.72
N ASP A 125 51.94 -7.68 44.07
CA ASP A 125 52.30 -8.12 42.72
C ASP A 125 52.89 -9.55 42.66
N ASN A 126 52.87 -10.15 41.46
CA ASN A 126 54.11 -10.68 40.88
C ASN A 126 54.06 -10.83 39.35
N GLN A 127 55.23 -10.80 38.72
CA GLN A 127 55.43 -10.90 37.26
C GLN A 127 55.84 -12.32 36.85
N PHE A 128 55.75 -12.68 35.56
CA PHE A 128 56.94 -12.93 34.72
C PHE A 128 56.59 -13.22 33.24
N ASN A 129 57.64 -13.23 32.41
CA ASN A 129 57.67 -13.37 30.95
C ASN A 129 57.42 -14.86 30.51
N ASN A 130 57.43 -15.29 29.23
CA ASN A 130 58.19 -14.79 28.09
C ASN A 130 57.76 -15.31 26.69
N SER A 131 58.19 -14.56 25.66
CA SER A 131 58.56 -14.91 24.26
C SER A 131 58.18 -16.26 23.61
N GLY A 132 57.81 -16.24 22.31
CA GLY A 132 57.97 -17.41 21.42
C GLY A 132 57.42 -17.28 19.99
N MET A 133 58.28 -17.04 18.99
CA MET A 133 57.95 -17.22 17.56
C MET A 133 58.09 -18.70 17.14
N ARG A 134 57.34 -19.15 16.12
CA ARG A 134 57.89 -20.00 15.03
C ARG A 134 56.98 -20.08 13.79
N GLN A 135 57.60 -20.45 12.66
CA GLN A 135 56.99 -20.65 11.34
C GLN A 135 57.14 -22.11 10.90
N SER A 136 56.14 -22.67 10.23
CA SER A 136 56.24 -23.67 9.13
C SER A 136 54.82 -23.90 8.59
N GLN A 137 54.53 -23.67 7.31
CA GLN A 137 54.89 -24.45 6.11
C GLN A 137 54.31 -25.87 6.07
N ASN A 138 53.47 -26.09 5.05
CA ASN A 138 53.28 -27.27 4.21
C ASN A 138 53.09 -28.66 4.84
N VAL A 139 52.04 -29.36 4.39
CA VAL A 139 52.14 -30.52 3.48
C VAL A 139 50.75 -30.80 2.89
N GLY A 140 50.68 -31.21 1.62
CA GLY A 140 49.46 -31.69 0.97
C GLY A 140 49.50 -33.21 0.74
N GLY A 141 48.35 -33.86 0.61
CA GLY A 141 48.27 -35.31 0.42
C GLY A 141 46.93 -35.80 -0.10
N THR A 142 46.82 -35.95 -1.43
CA THR A 142 45.75 -36.71 -2.10
C THR A 142 46.13 -38.18 -2.22
N TYR A 143 45.24 -39.11 -1.86
CA TYR A 143 45.14 -40.46 -2.44
C TYR A 143 43.69 -40.96 -2.40
N ALA A 144 43.38 -42.03 -3.12
CA ALA A 144 42.02 -42.47 -3.44
C ALA A 144 41.86 -44.01 -3.46
N ASN A 145 40.63 -44.46 -3.72
CA ASN A 145 40.21 -45.76 -4.28
C ASN A 145 39.83 -46.95 -3.36
N ASN A 146 38.55 -47.35 -3.52
CA ASN A 146 38.04 -48.71 -3.87
C ASN A 146 37.50 -49.69 -2.81
N ARG A 147 36.53 -50.50 -3.29
CA ARG A 147 35.84 -51.69 -2.71
C ARG A 147 34.83 -51.36 -1.58
N ILE A 148 33.54 -51.74 -1.58
CA ILE A 148 32.67 -52.62 -2.39
C ILE A 148 33.13 -54.10 -2.49
N LEU A 149 32.32 -55.15 -2.26
CA LEU A 149 30.85 -55.30 -2.10
C LEU A 149 30.52 -56.06 -0.78
N GLU A 150 29.33 -56.57 -0.41
CA GLU A 150 27.99 -56.72 -1.05
C GLU A 150 26.89 -56.92 0.05
N SER A 151 25.75 -57.56 -0.29
CA SER A 151 24.66 -58.09 0.57
C SER A 151 23.63 -57.07 1.09
N GLU A 152 22.36 -57.42 1.36
CA GLU A 152 21.64 -58.73 1.30
C GLU A 152 20.16 -58.52 0.85
N VAL A 153 19.34 -59.57 0.84
CA VAL A 153 17.98 -59.74 0.25
C VAL A 153 16.87 -59.26 1.22
N TYR A 154 15.77 -58.60 0.78
CA TYR A 154 14.53 -59.23 0.24
C TYR A 154 13.69 -58.30 -0.65
N GLN A 155 12.92 -58.90 -1.56
CA GLN A 155 12.00 -58.22 -2.50
C GLN A 155 10.53 -58.29 -2.07
N ASN A 156 9.71 -57.36 -2.56
CA ASN A 156 8.46 -57.70 -3.27
C ASN A 156 7.97 -56.55 -4.17
N ASN A 157 7.03 -56.83 -5.07
CA ASN A 157 6.81 -56.06 -6.30
C ASN A 157 5.33 -55.81 -6.65
N TYR A 158 5.08 -55.24 -7.84
CA TYR A 158 3.78 -54.95 -8.52
C TYR A 158 3.05 -53.64 -8.15
N GLN A 159 2.31 -52.97 -9.04
CA GLN A 159 2.43 -52.58 -10.48
C GLN A 159 1.10 -51.89 -10.88
N GLN A 160 1.07 -51.13 -11.98
CA GLN A 160 -0.14 -50.44 -12.48
C GLN A 160 -0.99 -51.34 -13.39
N ILE A 161 -2.33 -51.25 -13.31
CA ILE A 161 -3.26 -51.72 -14.36
C ILE A 161 -4.41 -50.72 -14.56
N LYS A 162 -4.81 -50.49 -15.82
CA LYS A 162 -6.04 -49.80 -16.24
C LYS A 162 -7.09 -50.82 -16.72
N PRO A 163 -8.40 -50.57 -16.55
CA PRO A 163 -9.43 -51.13 -17.41
C PRO A 163 -9.74 -50.25 -18.64
N ARG A 164 -10.23 -50.88 -19.71
CA ARG A 164 -10.92 -50.28 -20.86
C ARG A 164 -12.26 -51.00 -21.00
N GLY A 165 -13.31 -50.31 -21.45
CA GLY A 165 -14.58 -50.94 -21.77
C GLY A 165 -15.53 -49.91 -22.40
N ASN A 166 -15.97 -50.18 -23.64
CA ASN A 166 -16.96 -49.36 -24.34
C ASN A 166 -18.33 -50.03 -24.26
N TYR A 167 -19.40 -49.23 -24.25
CA TYR A 167 -20.60 -49.50 -25.03
C TYR A 167 -21.17 -48.16 -25.53
N SER A 168 -21.95 -48.20 -26.61
CA SER A 168 -22.52 -47.05 -27.29
C SER A 168 -24.05 -47.06 -27.24
N ASP A 169 -24.64 -45.96 -27.74
CA ASP A 169 -26.02 -45.85 -28.24
C ASP A 169 -27.19 -45.90 -27.23
N LEU A 170 -27.76 -44.71 -26.98
CA LEU A 170 -29.18 -44.39 -26.80
C LEU A 170 -29.22 -42.83 -26.73
N GLN A 171 -29.40 -42.12 -27.85
CA GLN A 171 -30.67 -41.72 -28.46
C GLN A 171 -31.58 -40.81 -27.61
N GLU A 172 -32.27 -39.93 -28.35
CA GLU A 172 -32.98 -38.74 -27.89
C GLU A 172 -34.18 -39.05 -26.98
N LEU A 173 -34.44 -38.17 -26.00
CA LEU A 173 -35.81 -37.81 -25.62
C LEU A 173 -35.89 -36.33 -25.22
N ASN A 174 -36.69 -35.56 -25.96
CA ASN A 174 -37.22 -34.28 -25.49
C ASN A 174 -38.54 -34.53 -24.76
N ALA A 175 -38.71 -34.02 -23.54
CA ALA A 175 -40.03 -33.63 -23.04
C ALA A 175 -39.93 -32.69 -21.84
N SER A 176 -40.65 -31.58 -21.97
CA SER A 176 -41.04 -30.65 -20.91
C SER A 176 -41.71 -31.32 -19.71
N GLU A 177 -41.43 -30.84 -18.50
CA GLU A 177 -42.46 -30.75 -17.46
C GLU A 177 -42.26 -29.44 -16.66
N ILE A 178 -43.32 -28.95 -16.01
CA ILE A 178 -43.46 -27.52 -15.65
C ILE A 178 -43.88 -27.37 -14.18
N LEU A 179 -43.52 -26.21 -13.59
CA LEU A 179 -43.99 -25.62 -12.33
C LEU A 179 -43.20 -25.99 -11.04
N PRO A 180 -43.20 -25.12 -10.01
CA PRO A 180 -43.58 -23.69 -9.97
C PRO A 180 -42.47 -22.75 -9.45
N HIS A 181 -42.72 -21.44 -9.51
CA HIS A 181 -41.91 -20.42 -8.82
C HIS A 181 -41.90 -20.64 -7.30
N ASN A 182 -40.73 -20.46 -6.68
CA ASN A 182 -40.54 -19.54 -5.54
C ASN A 182 -39.05 -19.43 -5.17
N VAL A 183 -38.39 -18.38 -5.67
CA VAL A 183 -37.10 -17.91 -5.15
C VAL A 183 -37.32 -16.47 -4.69
N ILE A 184 -37.09 -16.24 -3.40
CA ILE A 184 -37.21 -14.90 -2.80
C ILE A 184 -35.98 -14.09 -3.21
N GLU A 185 -36.20 -12.96 -3.89
CA GLU A 185 -35.14 -11.98 -4.13
C GLU A 185 -34.64 -11.42 -2.80
N GLN A 186 -33.41 -11.77 -2.40
CA GLN A 186 -32.71 -11.06 -1.33
C GLN A 186 -32.18 -9.73 -1.87
N ASN A 187 -33.09 -8.78 -2.05
CA ASN A 187 -32.76 -7.38 -2.30
C ASN A 187 -31.89 -6.84 -1.17
N ALA A 188 -30.71 -6.33 -1.52
CA ALA A 188 -29.74 -5.77 -0.58
C ALA A 188 -30.18 -4.37 -0.11
N ASN A 189 -31.24 -4.34 0.71
CA ASN A 189 -31.85 -3.11 1.20
C ASN A 189 -30.92 -2.36 2.16
N CYS A 190 -30.33 -1.25 1.71
CA CYS A 190 -29.76 -0.22 2.57
C CYS A 190 -30.88 0.55 3.30
N ALA A 191 -31.46 -0.05 4.33
CA ALA A 191 -32.39 0.60 5.26
C ALA A 191 -31.62 1.28 6.41
N PRO A 192 -32.10 2.43 6.94
CA PRO A 192 -31.43 3.12 8.04
C PRO A 192 -31.77 2.49 9.40
N GLU A 193 -30.83 1.79 10.02
CA GLU A 193 -30.92 1.44 11.44
C GLU A 193 -30.63 2.69 12.30
N ASN A 194 -31.65 3.15 13.03
CA ASN A 194 -31.51 4.24 13.98
C ASN A 194 -30.79 3.77 15.25
N ASN A 195 -29.51 4.09 15.40
CA ASN A 195 -28.89 4.17 16.72
C ASN A 195 -27.89 5.34 16.79
N VAL A 196 -27.90 6.04 17.93
CA VAL A 196 -27.30 7.37 18.07
C VAL A 196 -26.10 7.31 19.00
N ASN A 197 -24.94 7.77 18.52
CA ASN A 197 -23.98 8.67 19.18
C ASN A 197 -22.57 8.47 18.59
N ASP A 198 -22.12 9.38 17.73
CA ASP A 198 -20.70 9.65 17.57
C ASP A 198 -20.49 11.15 17.33
N ILE A 199 -19.47 11.72 17.97
CA ILE A 199 -19.40 13.17 18.25
C ILE A 199 -18.39 13.85 17.33
N TYR A 200 -18.87 14.72 16.44
CA TYR A 200 -18.05 15.72 15.76
C TYR A 200 -18.09 17.06 16.55
N PRO A 201 -16.97 17.79 16.65
CA PRO A 201 -16.97 19.14 17.23
C PRO A 201 -17.88 20.09 16.45
N LEU A 202 -18.84 20.71 17.13
CA LEU A 202 -19.79 21.64 16.53
C LEU A 202 -19.21 23.06 16.44
N GLU A 203 -18.69 23.42 15.26
CA GLU A 203 -18.69 24.81 14.83
C GLU A 203 -20.04 25.09 14.14
N ASN A 204 -20.92 25.81 14.83
CA ASN A 204 -22.30 26.04 14.38
C ASN A 204 -22.34 26.99 13.16
N ASN A 205 -22.49 26.42 11.97
CA ASN A 205 -22.92 27.11 10.76
C ASN A 205 -23.74 26.18 9.84
N SER A 206 -24.76 25.54 10.42
CA SER A 206 -25.76 24.74 9.70
C SER A 206 -26.64 25.64 8.84
N LEU A 207 -26.33 25.75 7.55
CA LEU A 207 -27.03 26.61 6.58
C LEU A 207 -28.39 26.06 6.09
N TYR A 208 -28.94 25.04 6.74
CA TYR A 208 -30.20 24.40 6.36
C TYR A 208 -31.04 24.06 7.61
N GLU A 209 -31.95 24.96 7.97
CA GLU A 209 -33.24 24.56 8.52
C GLU A 209 -34.32 24.80 7.45
N ASN A 210 -35.29 23.91 7.38
CA ASN A 210 -36.56 24.09 6.65
C ASN A 210 -36.46 24.42 5.15
N SER A 211 -35.91 23.49 4.37
CA SER A 211 -36.31 23.30 2.96
C SER A 211 -36.20 21.84 2.53
N SER A 212 -37.15 21.02 2.97
CA SER A 212 -37.48 19.76 2.30
C SER A 212 -38.11 20.08 0.94
N VAL A 213 -37.26 20.38 -0.04
CA VAL A 213 -37.67 20.40 -1.45
C VAL A 213 -37.83 18.95 -1.87
N ASP A 214 -39.05 18.43 -1.75
CA ASP A 214 -39.42 17.14 -2.34
C ASP A 214 -39.17 17.23 -3.84
N PHE A 215 -38.09 16.60 -4.30
CA PHE A 215 -37.70 16.59 -5.71
C PHE A 215 -38.49 15.52 -6.49
N ASP A 216 -39.80 15.45 -6.22
CA ASP A 216 -40.74 14.55 -6.87
C ASP A 216 -41.27 15.21 -8.15
N GLN A 217 -40.45 15.17 -9.20
CA GLN A 217 -40.90 15.48 -10.54
C GLN A 217 -40.07 14.74 -11.59
N THR A 218 -40.77 13.93 -12.38
CA THR A 218 -40.22 12.94 -13.31
C THR A 218 -39.88 13.53 -14.69
N GLU A 219 -39.30 14.73 -14.74
CA GLU A 219 -38.71 15.25 -15.97
C GLU A 219 -37.45 14.44 -16.33
N SER A 220 -37.51 13.68 -17.42
CA SER A 220 -36.41 12.84 -17.88
C SER A 220 -35.28 13.70 -18.45
N TYR A 221 -34.35 14.11 -17.59
CA TYR A 221 -33.16 14.91 -17.93
C TYR A 221 -32.53 14.44 -19.25
N SER A 222 -32.60 15.26 -20.30
CA SER A 222 -32.33 14.77 -21.65
C SER A 222 -30.82 14.68 -21.95
N MET A 223 -30.48 14.06 -23.09
CA MET A 223 -29.10 14.06 -23.59
C MET A 223 -28.64 15.48 -23.99
N ASP A 224 -29.56 16.36 -24.37
CA ASP A 224 -29.22 17.74 -24.73
C ASP A 224 -29.10 18.63 -23.48
N ASP A 225 -29.92 18.42 -22.45
CA ASP A 225 -29.72 19.07 -21.13
C ASP A 225 -28.36 18.69 -20.55
N PHE A 226 -28.00 17.41 -20.65
CA PHE A 226 -26.70 16.88 -20.21
C PHE A 226 -25.54 17.55 -20.95
N LYS A 227 -25.60 17.69 -22.28
CA LYS A 227 -24.54 18.35 -23.09
C LYS A 227 -24.49 19.87 -22.91
N ASN A 228 -25.64 20.51 -22.70
CA ASN A 228 -25.75 21.96 -22.50
C ASN A 228 -25.40 22.38 -21.06
N ASN A 229 -25.28 21.44 -20.13
CA ASN A 229 -24.95 21.74 -18.74
C ASN A 229 -23.58 22.43 -18.61
N ILE A 230 -23.51 23.45 -17.75
CA ILE A 230 -22.28 24.20 -17.45
C ILE A 230 -21.13 23.31 -16.93
N PHE A 231 -21.43 22.12 -16.38
CA PHE A 231 -20.49 21.13 -15.89
C PHE A 231 -20.07 20.09 -16.94
N TYR A 232 -20.76 19.98 -18.08
CA TYR A 232 -20.36 19.05 -19.16
C TYR A 232 -18.94 19.32 -19.67
N LYS A 233 -18.48 20.58 -19.58
CA LYS A 233 -17.11 20.99 -19.90
C LYS A 233 -16.02 20.44 -18.96
N SER A 234 -16.37 19.80 -17.84
CA SER A 234 -15.39 19.09 -17.00
C SER A 234 -15.23 17.60 -17.34
N VAL A 235 -16.12 17.04 -18.18
CA VAL A 235 -15.97 15.67 -18.72
C VAL A 235 -14.82 15.65 -19.73
N ASN A 236 -13.80 14.84 -19.45
CA ASN A 236 -12.56 14.82 -20.23
C ASN A 236 -12.23 13.41 -20.77
N ILE A 237 -13.03 12.93 -21.73
CA ILE A 237 -12.79 11.66 -22.42
C ILE A 237 -11.76 11.86 -23.56
N GLN A 238 -10.60 11.26 -23.39
CA GLN A 238 -9.43 11.36 -24.26
C GLN A 238 -9.55 10.34 -25.40
N LYS A 239 -10.03 10.80 -26.56
CA LYS A 239 -10.32 9.97 -27.76
C LYS A 239 -9.10 9.27 -28.37
N ASP A 240 -7.90 9.71 -28.00
CA ASP A 240 -6.61 9.11 -28.33
C ASP A 240 -6.29 7.85 -27.49
N LYS A 241 -7.11 7.49 -26.50
CA LYS A 241 -6.87 6.37 -25.57
C LYS A 241 -7.97 5.34 -25.66
N ASN A 242 -7.70 4.31 -26.45
CA ASN A 242 -8.64 3.23 -26.78
C ASN A 242 -8.04 1.88 -26.37
N PHE A 243 -8.80 0.79 -26.53
CA PHE A 243 -8.26 -0.56 -26.30
C PHE A 243 -7.18 -0.92 -27.31
N ASP A 244 -7.30 -0.48 -28.57
CA ASP A 244 -6.39 -0.85 -29.66
C ASP A 244 -4.95 -0.35 -29.45
N ASN A 245 -4.77 0.77 -28.74
CA ASN A 245 -3.45 1.29 -28.34
C ASN A 245 -3.14 1.09 -26.84
N PHE A 246 -3.91 0.26 -26.14
CA PHE A 246 -3.55 -0.25 -24.81
C PHE A 246 -2.92 -1.64 -24.97
N VAL A 247 -1.59 -1.72 -24.91
CA VAL A 247 -0.86 -2.96 -25.22
C VAL A 247 -1.15 -4.05 -24.18
N GLU A 248 -1.92 -5.07 -24.58
CA GLU A 248 -2.27 -6.19 -23.73
C GLU A 248 -1.10 -7.17 -23.54
N GLY A 249 -0.93 -7.67 -22.31
CA GLY A 249 0.04 -8.66 -21.90
C GLY A 249 -0.37 -9.35 -20.59
N PRO A 250 0.37 -10.39 -20.13
CA PRO A 250 -0.03 -11.24 -19.00
C PRO A 250 -0.43 -10.48 -17.72
N THR A 251 0.23 -9.37 -17.39
CA THR A 251 -0.04 -8.60 -16.16
C THR A 251 -1.24 -7.65 -16.25
N ASN A 252 -1.79 -7.40 -17.45
CA ASN A 252 -2.95 -6.52 -17.65
C ASN A 252 -4.12 -7.18 -18.43
N GLN A 253 -3.99 -8.43 -18.88
CA GLN A 253 -5.04 -9.13 -19.64
C GLN A 253 -6.37 -9.23 -18.88
N ASN A 254 -6.35 -9.51 -17.57
CA ASN A 254 -7.56 -9.59 -16.74
C ASN A 254 -8.28 -8.23 -16.62
N LEU A 255 -7.49 -7.15 -16.48
CA LEU A 255 -7.97 -5.77 -16.48
C LEU A 255 -8.65 -5.42 -17.82
N CYS A 256 -8.01 -5.74 -18.94
CA CYS A 256 -8.55 -5.47 -20.29
C CYS A 256 -9.81 -6.29 -20.57
N THR A 257 -9.83 -7.56 -20.17
CA THR A 257 -10.98 -8.46 -20.31
C THR A 257 -12.18 -7.92 -19.55
N ASN A 258 -12.02 -7.54 -18.28
CA ASN A 258 -13.15 -6.99 -17.51
C ASN A 258 -13.54 -5.58 -17.95
N GLY A 259 -12.60 -4.73 -18.38
CA GLY A 259 -12.91 -3.44 -18.99
C GLY A 259 -13.77 -3.57 -20.25
N LYS A 260 -13.44 -4.52 -21.14
CA LYS A 260 -14.22 -4.82 -22.36
C LYS A 260 -15.60 -5.40 -22.06
N LEU A 261 -15.78 -6.07 -20.91
CA LEU A 261 -17.07 -6.56 -20.44
C LEU A 261 -17.92 -5.45 -19.81
N VAL A 262 -17.34 -4.57 -18.99
CA VAL A 262 -18.01 -3.36 -18.47
C VAL A 262 -18.45 -2.45 -19.62
N ALA A 263 -17.62 -2.29 -20.66
CA ALA A 263 -17.99 -1.54 -21.85
C ALA A 263 -19.03 -2.24 -22.75
N LYS A 264 -19.20 -3.56 -22.63
CA LYS A 264 -20.26 -4.30 -23.33
C LYS A 264 -21.62 -4.08 -22.67
N ASP A 265 -21.67 -4.15 -21.35
CA ASP A 265 -22.90 -4.22 -20.57
C ASP A 265 -22.83 -3.30 -19.33
N PRO A 266 -22.82 -1.97 -19.53
CA PRO A 266 -22.65 -1.01 -18.43
C PRO A 266 -23.91 -0.95 -17.56
N GLY A 267 -23.74 -1.26 -16.28
CA GLY A 267 -24.80 -1.34 -15.27
C GLY A 267 -24.95 -2.76 -14.71
N ASN A 268 -24.31 -3.75 -15.33
CA ASN A 268 -24.35 -5.14 -14.89
C ASN A 268 -23.79 -5.30 -13.45
N SER A 269 -24.64 -5.79 -12.54
CA SER A 269 -24.34 -5.92 -11.11
C SER A 269 -23.12 -6.78 -10.79
N GLN A 270 -22.73 -7.71 -11.69
CA GLN A 270 -21.51 -8.52 -11.52
C GLN A 270 -20.21 -7.71 -11.59
N ARG A 271 -20.24 -6.49 -12.14
CA ARG A 271 -19.07 -5.62 -12.35
C ARG A 271 -19.34 -4.16 -11.94
N ASN A 272 -20.25 -3.97 -10.99
CA ASN A 272 -20.61 -2.65 -10.49
C ASN A 272 -20.50 -2.58 -8.95
N PRO A 273 -19.51 -1.84 -8.39
CA PRO A 273 -18.47 -1.07 -9.10
C PRO A 273 -17.40 -1.89 -9.83
N PHE A 274 -16.62 -1.21 -10.67
CA PHE A 274 -15.34 -1.69 -11.20
C PHE A 274 -14.19 -0.80 -10.68
N PHE A 275 -13.26 -1.36 -9.92
CA PHE A 275 -12.19 -0.61 -9.25
C PHE A 275 -10.80 -0.99 -9.76
N ILE A 276 -10.07 0.00 -10.29
CA ILE A 276 -8.76 -0.17 -10.91
C ILE A 276 -7.70 0.49 -10.03
N TRP A 277 -6.71 -0.24 -9.52
CA TRP A 277 -5.71 0.35 -8.61
C TRP A 277 -4.30 -0.12 -8.87
N GLY A 278 -3.31 0.65 -8.42
CA GLY A 278 -1.89 0.33 -8.59
C GLY A 278 -1.06 1.60 -8.71
N ASP A 279 0.23 1.46 -8.98
CA ASP A 279 1.19 2.56 -8.89
C ASP A 279 1.01 3.67 -9.94
N SER A 280 1.77 4.76 -9.79
CA SER A 280 1.72 5.89 -10.70
C SER A 280 2.22 5.49 -12.09
N GLY A 281 1.60 6.03 -13.15
CA GLY A 281 2.05 5.80 -14.51
C GLY A 281 1.84 4.39 -15.09
N LEU A 282 1.16 3.47 -14.39
CA LEU A 282 0.80 2.12 -14.90
C LEU A 282 -0.38 2.09 -15.92
N GLY A 283 -0.75 3.23 -16.51
CA GLY A 283 -1.81 3.29 -17.54
C GLY A 283 -3.26 3.31 -17.03
N LYS A 284 -3.50 3.45 -15.71
CA LYS A 284 -4.87 3.54 -15.12
C LYS A 284 -5.80 4.53 -15.85
N THR A 285 -5.35 5.76 -16.07
CA THR A 285 -6.11 6.78 -16.81
C THR A 285 -6.33 6.40 -18.28
N HIS A 286 -5.44 5.61 -18.90
CA HIS A 286 -5.64 5.11 -20.27
C HIS A 286 -6.76 4.07 -20.29
N ILE A 287 -6.73 3.06 -19.41
CA ILE A 287 -7.79 2.05 -19.38
C ILE A 287 -9.17 2.64 -19.01
N LEU A 288 -9.24 3.66 -18.13
CA LEU A 288 -10.50 4.39 -17.90
C LEU A 288 -11.03 5.03 -19.19
N ASN A 289 -10.17 5.73 -19.94
CA ASN A 289 -10.57 6.38 -21.19
C ASN A 289 -10.90 5.35 -22.28
N ALA A 290 -10.19 4.22 -22.34
CA ALA A 290 -10.50 3.13 -23.27
C ALA A 290 -11.89 2.53 -23.02
N ILE A 291 -12.24 2.27 -21.75
CA ILE A 291 -13.59 1.82 -21.38
C ILE A 291 -14.62 2.91 -21.71
N ALA A 292 -14.35 4.19 -21.42
CA ALA A 292 -15.27 5.29 -21.71
C ALA A 292 -15.51 5.52 -23.21
N ASN A 293 -14.47 5.45 -24.05
CA ASN A 293 -14.58 5.52 -25.51
C ASN A 293 -15.36 4.31 -26.07
N GLU A 294 -15.10 3.11 -25.55
CA GLU A 294 -15.81 1.89 -25.97
C GLU A 294 -17.30 1.92 -25.57
N VAL A 295 -17.65 2.41 -24.37
CA VAL A 295 -19.04 2.67 -23.98
C VAL A 295 -19.67 3.70 -24.91
N ALA A 296 -19.00 4.84 -25.16
CA ALA A 296 -19.51 5.90 -26.02
C ALA A 296 -19.74 5.45 -27.48
N SER A 297 -18.95 4.48 -27.96
CA SER A 297 -19.09 3.90 -29.30
C SER A 297 -20.19 2.82 -29.39
N ARG A 298 -20.50 2.12 -28.30
CA ARG A 298 -21.49 1.02 -28.28
C ARG A 298 -22.88 1.48 -27.86
N HIS A 299 -22.94 2.42 -26.92
CA HIS A 299 -24.16 2.91 -26.26
C HIS A 299 -24.22 4.44 -26.35
N PRO A 300 -24.41 5.02 -27.56
CA PRO A 300 -24.32 6.47 -27.80
C PRO A 300 -25.45 7.27 -27.12
N GLU A 301 -26.46 6.61 -26.57
CA GLU A 301 -27.54 7.18 -25.77
C GLU A 301 -27.15 7.36 -24.29
N LYS A 302 -26.05 6.74 -23.82
CA LYS A 302 -25.60 6.79 -22.43
C LYS A 302 -24.93 8.10 -22.07
N LYS A 303 -25.32 8.69 -20.94
CA LYS A 303 -24.66 9.85 -20.35
C LYS A 303 -23.42 9.42 -19.59
N ILE A 304 -22.25 9.69 -20.16
CA ILE A 304 -20.95 9.28 -19.61
C ILE A 304 -20.28 10.50 -18.97
N ILE A 305 -19.94 10.39 -17.68
CA ILE A 305 -19.12 11.37 -16.97
C ILE A 305 -17.76 10.73 -16.66
N LEU A 306 -16.66 11.38 -17.06
CA LEU A 306 -15.29 11.03 -16.66
C LEU A 306 -14.59 12.28 -16.11
N VAL A 307 -14.26 12.24 -14.82
CA VAL A 307 -13.63 13.33 -14.06
C VAL A 307 -12.58 12.79 -13.09
N THR A 308 -11.69 13.65 -12.60
CA THR A 308 -10.94 13.36 -11.37
C THR A 308 -11.80 13.68 -10.15
N LEU A 309 -11.50 13.06 -9.01
CA LEU A 309 -12.20 13.34 -7.76
C LEU A 309 -12.06 14.82 -7.32
N ASP A 310 -10.87 15.42 -7.41
CA ASP A 310 -10.70 16.85 -7.14
C ASP A 310 -11.62 17.68 -8.05
N ARG A 311 -11.70 17.37 -9.35
CA ARG A 311 -12.55 18.13 -10.28
C ARG A 311 -14.03 18.09 -9.88
N PHE A 312 -14.52 16.91 -9.49
CA PHE A 312 -15.88 16.74 -8.93
C PHE A 312 -16.09 17.60 -7.68
N TYR A 313 -15.08 17.66 -6.78
CA TYR A 313 -15.13 18.51 -5.59
C TYR A 313 -15.04 20.02 -5.89
N GLN A 314 -14.23 20.44 -6.87
CA GLN A 314 -14.18 21.85 -7.29
C GLN A 314 -15.50 22.30 -7.94
N ASP A 315 -16.16 21.42 -8.71
CA ASP A 315 -17.48 21.69 -9.27
C ASP A 315 -18.56 21.78 -8.17
N PHE A 316 -18.50 20.94 -7.12
CA PHE A 316 -19.31 21.09 -5.91
C PHE A 316 -19.07 22.44 -5.22
N LEU A 317 -17.82 22.80 -4.97
CA LEU A 317 -17.47 24.05 -4.27
C LEU A 317 -17.93 25.28 -5.05
N ARG A 318 -17.81 25.26 -6.38
CA ARG A 318 -18.37 26.31 -7.26
C ARG A 318 -19.88 26.41 -7.09
N ALA A 319 -20.59 25.30 -7.16
CA ALA A 319 -22.04 25.24 -7.02
C ALA A 319 -22.54 25.77 -5.66
N VAL A 320 -21.88 25.40 -4.56
CA VAL A 320 -22.20 25.90 -3.21
C VAL A 320 -21.83 27.37 -3.02
N ASN A 321 -20.73 27.85 -3.62
CA ASN A 321 -20.35 29.26 -3.53
C ASN A 321 -21.31 30.17 -4.31
N ASP A 322 -21.83 29.72 -5.45
CA ASP A 322 -22.89 30.42 -6.18
C ASP A 322 -24.21 30.42 -5.38
N TYR A 323 -24.57 29.31 -4.72
CA TYR A 323 -25.75 29.24 -3.83
C TYR A 323 -25.65 30.24 -2.66
N LYS A 324 -24.50 30.27 -1.97
CA LYS A 324 -24.23 31.23 -0.87
C LYS A 324 -24.24 32.70 -1.29
N ARG A 325 -24.17 33.00 -2.59
CA ARG A 325 -24.19 34.37 -3.15
C ARG A 325 -25.55 34.75 -3.77
N GLY A 326 -26.26 33.79 -4.37
CA GLY A 326 -27.50 34.01 -5.11
C GLY A 326 -28.79 33.69 -4.34
N GLY A 327 -28.71 32.97 -3.23
CA GLY A 327 -29.89 32.53 -2.46
C GLY A 327 -30.60 31.32 -3.08
N ILE A 328 -31.85 31.12 -2.66
CA ILE A 328 -32.63 29.87 -2.82
C ILE A 328 -32.72 29.39 -4.29
N ASN A 329 -32.75 30.29 -5.27
CA ASN A 329 -32.88 29.95 -6.70
C ASN A 329 -31.53 29.78 -7.42
N SER A 330 -30.53 29.16 -6.78
CA SER A 330 -29.23 28.92 -7.42
C SER A 330 -29.31 27.80 -8.47
N ALA A 331 -29.57 28.21 -9.72
CA ALA A 331 -29.53 27.32 -10.88
C ALA A 331 -28.19 26.54 -10.96
N THR A 332 -27.06 27.12 -10.56
CA THR A 332 -25.77 26.41 -10.51
C THR A 332 -25.82 25.14 -9.65
N TYR A 333 -26.45 25.18 -8.47
CA TYR A 333 -26.48 24.03 -7.55
C TYR A 333 -27.45 22.93 -8.00
N ASN A 334 -28.60 23.30 -8.57
CA ASN A 334 -29.52 22.34 -9.16
C ASN A 334 -28.92 21.74 -10.44
N ASN A 335 -28.31 22.55 -11.32
CA ASN A 335 -27.59 22.07 -12.50
C ASN A 335 -26.45 21.11 -12.14
N TYR A 336 -25.74 21.35 -11.04
CA TYR A 336 -24.69 20.48 -10.53
C TYR A 336 -25.26 19.13 -10.08
N LYS A 337 -26.30 19.13 -9.22
CA LYS A 337 -26.97 17.91 -8.75
C LYS A 337 -27.55 17.10 -9.93
N SER A 338 -28.33 17.74 -10.80
CA SER A 338 -28.96 17.07 -11.95
C SER A 338 -27.91 16.50 -12.91
N PHE A 339 -26.82 17.21 -13.18
CA PHE A 339 -25.74 16.70 -14.02
C PHE A 339 -25.16 15.39 -13.50
N TYR A 340 -24.61 15.38 -12.29
CA TYR A 340 -23.92 14.22 -11.74
C TYR A 340 -24.86 13.08 -11.36
N ARG A 341 -26.12 13.35 -10.96
CA ARG A 341 -27.14 12.31 -10.74
C ARG A 341 -27.71 11.74 -12.06
N SER A 342 -27.51 12.40 -13.20
CA SER A 342 -28.04 11.92 -14.49
C SER A 342 -27.14 10.93 -15.24
N ALA A 343 -25.92 10.68 -14.78
CA ALA A 343 -24.98 9.80 -15.46
C ALA A 343 -25.49 8.34 -15.49
N ASP A 344 -25.48 7.71 -16.66
CA ASP A 344 -25.63 6.26 -16.75
C ASP A 344 -24.34 5.55 -16.34
N VAL A 345 -23.19 6.17 -16.65
CA VAL A 345 -21.84 5.62 -16.43
C VAL A 345 -20.94 6.71 -15.88
N PHE A 346 -20.37 6.49 -14.68
CA PHE A 346 -19.58 7.48 -13.96
C PHE A 346 -18.19 6.93 -13.65
N PHE A 347 -17.18 7.56 -14.27
CA PHE A 347 -15.76 7.27 -14.11
C PHE A 347 -15.11 8.33 -13.20
N ILE A 348 -14.45 7.89 -12.13
CA ILE A 348 -13.75 8.75 -11.17
C ILE A 348 -12.27 8.33 -11.09
N ASP A 349 -11.37 9.16 -11.62
CA ASP A 349 -9.91 8.97 -11.52
C ASP A 349 -9.34 9.64 -10.26
N ASP A 350 -8.16 9.15 -9.82
CA ASP A 350 -7.39 9.61 -8.67
C ASP A 350 -8.18 9.76 -7.35
N ILE A 351 -9.01 8.77 -6.99
CA ILE A 351 -9.83 8.81 -5.74
C ILE A 351 -9.00 9.02 -4.45
N GLN A 352 -7.70 8.71 -4.45
CA GLN A 352 -6.79 9.02 -3.34
C GLN A 352 -6.67 10.53 -3.02
N GLN A 353 -7.12 11.41 -3.93
CA GLN A 353 -7.21 12.84 -3.66
C GLN A 353 -8.09 13.13 -2.43
N LEU A 354 -9.13 12.31 -2.15
CA LEU A 354 -9.99 12.46 -0.97
C LEU A 354 -9.21 12.48 0.34
N GLU A 355 -8.14 11.70 0.44
CA GLU A 355 -7.35 11.63 1.67
C GLU A 355 -6.49 12.87 1.89
N ASN A 356 -6.29 13.69 0.85
CA ASN A 356 -5.53 14.92 0.88
C ASN A 356 -6.42 16.17 0.92
N THR A 357 -7.68 16.08 0.49
CA THR A 357 -8.65 17.19 0.56
C THR A 357 -8.97 17.57 2.01
N VAL A 358 -8.47 18.72 2.44
CA VAL A 358 -8.83 19.33 3.73
C VAL A 358 -10.19 20.02 3.61
N GLY A 359 -11.05 19.87 4.63
CA GLY A 359 -12.33 20.58 4.69
C GLY A 359 -13.43 20.02 3.77
N LEU A 360 -13.40 18.71 3.47
CA LEU A 360 -14.52 18.01 2.83
C LEU A 360 -15.83 18.26 3.60
N THR A 361 -16.82 18.85 2.93
CA THR A 361 -18.12 19.13 3.55
C THR A 361 -18.96 17.87 3.72
N LYS A 362 -19.81 17.83 4.75
CA LYS A 362 -20.79 16.75 4.96
C LYS A 362 -21.72 16.59 3.74
N ASP A 363 -22.22 17.72 3.23
CA ASP A 363 -23.03 17.82 2.01
C ASP A 363 -22.42 17.08 0.81
N PHE A 364 -21.12 17.24 0.56
CA PHE A 364 -20.42 16.55 -0.53
C PHE A 364 -20.31 15.04 -0.27
N ILE A 365 -19.99 14.64 0.96
CA ILE A 365 -19.91 13.21 1.34
C ILE A 365 -21.29 12.55 1.17
N THR A 366 -22.37 13.23 1.58
CA THR A 366 -23.75 12.74 1.38
C THR A 366 -24.08 12.58 -0.11
N LEU A 367 -23.83 13.59 -0.94
CA LEU A 367 -24.08 13.48 -2.39
C LEU A 367 -23.21 12.41 -3.07
N PHE A 368 -21.97 12.23 -2.62
CA PHE A 368 -21.10 11.19 -3.16
C PHE A 368 -21.61 9.78 -2.76
N ASP A 369 -22.08 9.60 -1.52
CA ASP A 369 -22.72 8.36 -1.07
C ASP A 369 -24.02 8.07 -1.82
N GLU A 370 -24.88 9.09 -2.07
CA GLU A 370 -26.07 8.97 -2.93
C GLU A 370 -25.72 8.39 -4.32
N ILE A 371 -24.73 8.97 -4.99
CA ILE A 371 -24.35 8.56 -6.35
C ILE A 371 -23.67 7.18 -6.34
N VAL A 372 -22.84 6.88 -5.33
CA VAL A 372 -22.16 5.58 -5.20
C VAL A 372 -23.12 4.44 -4.77
N CYS A 373 -24.23 4.77 -4.11
CA CYS A 373 -25.30 3.83 -3.81
C CYS A 373 -26.35 3.70 -4.93
N SER A 374 -26.38 4.63 -5.89
CA SER A 374 -27.30 4.57 -7.04
C SER A 374 -26.98 3.40 -8.00
N ASN A 375 -27.91 3.09 -8.90
CA ASN A 375 -27.81 1.97 -9.85
C ASN A 375 -27.07 2.33 -11.15
N VAL A 376 -26.21 3.34 -11.13
CA VAL A 376 -25.36 3.76 -12.27
C VAL A 376 -24.14 2.85 -12.37
N GLN A 377 -23.55 2.69 -13.55
CA GLN A 377 -22.27 1.96 -13.67
C GLN A 377 -21.13 2.80 -13.11
N LEU A 378 -20.55 2.36 -12.00
CA LEU A 378 -19.43 3.03 -11.35
C LEU A 378 -18.11 2.42 -11.80
N ILE A 379 -17.16 3.26 -12.22
CA ILE A 379 -15.77 2.88 -12.48
C ILE A 379 -14.85 3.83 -11.72
N PHE A 380 -13.85 3.29 -11.04
CA PHE A 380 -12.90 4.06 -10.25
C PHE A 380 -11.45 3.75 -10.64
N ALA A 381 -10.56 4.74 -10.53
CA ALA A 381 -9.13 4.52 -10.51
C ALA A 381 -8.44 5.13 -9.28
N ALA A 382 -7.35 4.46 -8.85
CA ALA A 382 -6.68 4.75 -7.58
C ALA A 382 -5.18 4.44 -7.58
N SER A 383 -4.42 5.14 -6.74
CA SER A 383 -3.05 4.75 -6.39
C SER A 383 -2.96 3.55 -5.44
N GLN A 384 -4.03 3.23 -4.72
CA GLN A 384 -4.05 2.23 -3.64
C GLN A 384 -5.37 1.44 -3.58
N HIS A 385 -5.33 0.28 -2.92
CA HIS A 385 -6.48 -0.60 -2.72
C HIS A 385 -7.60 0.05 -1.88
N PRO A 386 -8.91 -0.25 -2.10
CA PRO A 386 -10.03 0.34 -1.35
C PRO A 386 -9.91 0.30 0.18
N ALA A 387 -9.38 -0.81 0.73
CA ALA A 387 -9.17 -0.95 2.17
C ALA A 387 -8.19 0.07 2.78
N ASN A 388 -7.33 0.69 1.95
CA ASN A 388 -6.29 1.60 2.43
C ASN A 388 -6.79 3.04 2.63
N PHE A 389 -7.96 3.41 2.08
CA PHE A 389 -8.54 4.74 2.31
C PHE A 389 -9.09 4.85 3.73
N ARG A 390 -8.29 5.40 4.64
CA ARG A 390 -8.63 5.54 6.06
C ARG A 390 -9.60 6.70 6.32
N LYS A 391 -9.54 7.76 5.51
CA LYS A 391 -10.42 8.95 5.65
C LYS A 391 -11.77 8.81 4.94
N LEU A 392 -11.95 7.76 4.13
CA LEU A 392 -13.22 7.48 3.44
C LEU A 392 -14.26 6.92 4.42
N ASP A 393 -15.53 7.33 4.24
CA ASP A 393 -16.68 6.78 4.99
C ASP A 393 -16.74 5.25 4.80
N SER A 394 -17.11 4.52 5.85
CA SER A 394 -17.17 3.06 5.81
C SER A 394 -18.17 2.54 4.78
N ARG A 395 -19.28 3.24 4.54
CA ARG A 395 -20.29 2.87 3.53
C ARG A 395 -19.71 2.93 2.12
N ILE A 396 -19.13 4.07 1.76
CA ILE A 396 -18.51 4.30 0.44
C ILE A 396 -17.34 3.31 0.24
N ARG A 397 -16.50 3.10 1.26
CA ARG A 397 -15.39 2.12 1.21
C ARG A 397 -15.90 0.70 1.00
N ASN A 398 -16.96 0.29 1.69
CA ASN A 398 -17.55 -1.04 1.57
C ASN A 398 -18.24 -1.25 0.21
N ARG A 399 -19.01 -0.26 -0.26
CA ARG A 399 -19.68 -0.28 -1.59
C ARG A 399 -18.69 -0.30 -2.75
N ILE A 400 -17.57 0.44 -2.63
CA ILE A 400 -16.46 0.34 -3.58
C ILE A 400 -15.81 -1.07 -3.55
N SER A 401 -15.69 -1.66 -2.36
CA SER A 401 -15.08 -2.99 -2.18
C SER A 401 -16.01 -4.16 -2.51
N SER A 402 -17.32 -3.94 -2.72
CA SER A 402 -18.28 -5.00 -3.05
C SER A 402 -18.31 -5.36 -4.54
N GLY A 403 -17.61 -4.60 -5.38
CA GLY A 403 -17.51 -4.80 -6.82
C GLY A 403 -16.26 -5.58 -7.24
N VAL A 404 -15.91 -5.50 -8.52
CA VAL A 404 -14.71 -6.15 -9.06
C VAL A 404 -13.50 -5.22 -8.88
N VAL A 405 -12.56 -5.64 -8.03
CA VAL A 405 -11.32 -4.90 -7.73
C VAL A 405 -10.14 -5.56 -8.45
N ILE A 406 -9.46 -4.83 -9.34
CA ILE A 406 -8.29 -5.32 -10.10
C ILE A 406 -7.07 -4.43 -9.83
N LYS A 407 -5.95 -5.06 -9.48
CA LYS A 407 -4.64 -4.40 -9.44
C LYS A 407 -4.06 -4.33 -10.86
N VAL A 408 -3.58 -3.16 -11.25
CA VAL A 408 -2.71 -2.95 -12.40
C VAL A 408 -1.27 -3.11 -11.92
N GLU A 409 -0.53 -4.01 -12.55
CA GLU A 409 0.87 -4.27 -12.21
C GLU A 409 1.80 -3.80 -13.34
N PRO A 410 3.10 -3.56 -13.04
CA PRO A 410 4.07 -3.22 -14.08
C PRO A 410 4.04 -4.23 -15.24
N PRO A 411 4.04 -3.77 -16.51
CA PRO A 411 4.14 -4.68 -17.65
C PRO A 411 5.43 -5.49 -17.61
N ASP A 412 5.37 -6.75 -18.00
CA ASP A 412 6.54 -7.61 -18.21
C ASP A 412 7.47 -7.03 -19.31
N LYS A 413 8.67 -7.62 -19.47
CA LYS A 413 9.67 -7.12 -20.42
C LYS A 413 9.14 -7.05 -21.86
N ASP A 414 8.45 -8.08 -22.33
CA ASP A 414 8.08 -8.20 -23.74
C ASP A 414 6.83 -7.35 -24.04
N THR A 415 5.98 -7.12 -23.03
CA THR A 415 4.94 -6.07 -23.05
C THR A 415 5.55 -4.67 -23.02
N ARG A 416 6.61 -4.40 -22.24
CA ARG A 416 7.34 -3.12 -22.30
C ARG A 416 7.97 -2.86 -23.66
N GLU A 417 8.61 -3.86 -24.28
CA GLU A 417 9.19 -3.71 -25.62
C GLU A 417 8.12 -3.38 -26.67
N ARG A 418 6.94 -4.01 -26.60
CA ARG A 418 5.79 -3.66 -27.46
C ARG A 418 5.23 -2.26 -27.19
N ILE A 419 5.13 -1.83 -25.93
CA ILE A 419 4.74 -0.44 -25.58
C ILE A 419 5.74 0.56 -26.15
N ILE A 420 7.04 0.30 -26.02
CA ILE A 420 8.10 1.16 -26.55
C ILE A 420 7.99 1.25 -28.08
N VAL A 421 7.80 0.13 -28.78
CA VAL A 421 7.58 0.10 -30.23
C VAL A 421 6.37 0.96 -30.65
N GLU A 422 5.25 0.88 -29.94
CA GLU A 422 4.07 1.69 -30.28
C GLU A 422 4.30 3.18 -30.04
N LYS A 423 4.93 3.55 -28.92
CA LYS A 423 5.28 4.95 -28.62
C LYS A 423 6.36 5.52 -29.56
N ILE A 424 7.21 4.68 -30.13
CA ILE A 424 8.17 5.05 -31.18
C ILE A 424 7.45 5.36 -32.50
N LYS A 425 6.46 4.53 -32.90
CA LYS A 425 5.61 4.79 -34.08
C LYS A 425 4.80 6.08 -33.93
N GLU A 426 4.14 6.28 -32.77
CA GLU A 426 3.37 7.49 -32.47
C GLU A 426 4.18 8.78 -32.68
N MET A 427 5.50 8.73 -32.46
CA MET A 427 6.41 9.87 -32.61
C MET A 427 7.17 9.87 -33.95
N ASN A 428 6.88 8.93 -34.86
CA ASN A 428 7.57 8.74 -36.15
C ASN A 428 9.10 8.61 -36.02
N LEU A 429 9.58 7.97 -34.95
CA LEU A 429 11.00 7.75 -34.71
C LEU A 429 11.45 6.38 -35.26
N SER A 430 12.71 6.28 -35.67
CA SER A 430 13.38 5.02 -36.01
C SER A 430 14.34 4.64 -34.88
N PHE A 431 14.29 3.39 -34.43
CA PHE A 431 15.15 2.85 -33.36
C PHE A 431 15.71 1.50 -33.82
N ASP A 432 16.95 1.18 -33.43
CA ASP A 432 17.43 -0.20 -33.52
C ASP A 432 16.83 -1.08 -32.39
N ASN A 433 16.79 -2.38 -32.62
CA ASN A 433 16.22 -3.33 -31.65
C ASN A 433 17.02 -3.35 -30.33
N GLN A 434 18.32 -3.05 -30.36
CA GLN A 434 19.16 -3.01 -29.17
C GLN A 434 18.75 -1.85 -28.25
N SER A 435 18.33 -0.72 -28.80
CA SER A 435 17.84 0.46 -28.09
C SER A 435 16.49 0.21 -27.43
N ILE A 436 15.58 -0.48 -28.12
CA ILE A 436 14.28 -0.89 -27.57
C ILE A 436 14.49 -1.83 -26.36
N VAL A 437 15.30 -2.88 -26.54
CA VAL A 437 15.67 -3.82 -25.48
C VAL A 437 16.42 -3.12 -24.34
N PHE A 438 17.30 -2.15 -24.62
CA PHE A 438 18.01 -1.37 -23.61
C PHE A 438 17.05 -0.54 -22.75
N LEU A 439 16.11 0.19 -23.38
CA LEU A 439 15.09 0.97 -22.67
C LEU A 439 14.19 0.07 -21.82
N ALA A 440 13.68 -1.04 -22.37
CA ALA A 440 12.81 -1.98 -21.67
C ALA A 440 13.47 -2.67 -20.47
N ASN A 441 14.79 -2.85 -20.51
CA ASN A 441 15.58 -3.36 -19.39
C ASN A 441 15.94 -2.28 -18.36
N LYS A 442 16.13 -1.01 -18.78
CA LYS A 442 16.55 0.07 -17.89
C LYS A 442 15.39 0.70 -17.11
N PHE A 443 14.22 0.82 -17.71
CA PHE A 443 13.04 1.44 -17.10
C PHE A 443 11.90 0.41 -16.99
N GLN A 444 11.61 -0.04 -15.77
CA GLN A 444 10.78 -1.24 -15.54
C GLN A 444 9.45 -0.98 -14.82
N THR A 445 9.38 0.03 -13.94
CA THR A 445 8.20 0.28 -13.10
C THR A 445 7.15 1.15 -13.80
N ASN A 446 7.56 2.28 -14.37
CA ASN A 446 6.65 3.40 -14.65
C ASN A 446 6.57 3.74 -16.15
N ILE A 447 5.42 3.44 -16.78
CA ILE A 447 5.23 3.64 -18.23
C ILE A 447 5.24 5.13 -18.58
N ARG A 448 4.71 6.00 -17.70
CA ARG A 448 4.72 7.46 -17.91
C ARG A 448 6.14 8.04 -17.93
N VAL A 449 7.04 7.52 -17.10
CA VAL A 449 8.48 7.89 -17.12
C VAL A 449 9.15 7.39 -18.40
N LEU A 450 8.85 6.16 -18.82
CA LEU A 450 9.34 5.57 -20.07
C LEU A 450 8.86 6.36 -21.32
N GLU A 451 7.59 6.77 -21.38
CA GLU A 451 7.10 7.70 -22.40
C GLU A 451 7.85 9.04 -22.38
N GLY A 452 8.12 9.58 -21.19
CA GLY A 452 8.91 10.79 -21.00
C GLY A 452 10.29 10.66 -21.63
N HIS A 453 10.99 9.55 -21.40
CA HIS A 453 12.28 9.26 -22.01
C HIS A 453 12.23 9.11 -23.53
N ILE A 454 11.20 8.47 -24.10
CA ILE A 454 11.03 8.42 -25.57
C ILE A 454 10.80 9.84 -26.13
N LYS A 455 10.03 10.70 -25.45
CA LYS A 455 9.84 12.12 -25.82
C LYS A 455 11.16 12.92 -25.74
N THR A 456 11.99 12.70 -24.72
CA THR A 456 13.32 13.31 -24.60
C THR A 456 14.24 12.89 -25.74
N ILE A 457 14.25 11.60 -26.11
CA ILE A 457 15.03 11.11 -27.26
C ILE A 457 14.51 11.73 -28.57
N GLY A 458 13.19 11.82 -28.77
CA GLY A 458 12.61 12.46 -29.95
C GLY A 458 12.98 13.95 -30.09
N ALA A 459 12.98 14.68 -28.97
CA ALA A 459 13.45 16.07 -28.92
C ALA A 459 14.95 16.20 -29.23
N TYR A 460 15.78 15.27 -28.73
CA TYR A 460 17.20 15.24 -29.04
C TYR A 460 17.46 14.96 -30.53
N VAL A 461 16.82 13.92 -31.09
CA VAL A 461 16.96 13.51 -32.50
C VAL A 461 16.53 14.64 -33.45
N THR A 462 15.37 15.25 -33.23
CA THR A 462 14.89 16.38 -34.04
C THR A 462 15.81 17.60 -33.91
N GLY A 463 16.35 17.87 -32.71
CA GLY A 463 17.38 18.88 -32.48
C GLY A 463 18.70 18.66 -33.24
N THR A 464 19.00 17.43 -33.71
CA THR A 464 20.18 17.17 -34.56
C THR A 464 20.02 17.56 -36.03
N ALA A 465 18.86 18.10 -36.42
CA ALA A 465 18.54 18.51 -37.80
C ALA A 465 18.75 17.37 -38.83
N GLY A 466 18.23 16.17 -38.53
CA GLY A 466 18.23 15.02 -39.43
C GLY A 466 19.54 14.24 -39.54
N LYS A 467 20.58 14.58 -38.75
CA LYS A 467 21.84 13.82 -38.69
C LYS A 467 21.67 12.41 -38.13
N ILE A 468 20.72 12.23 -37.21
CA ILE A 468 20.37 10.92 -36.65
C ILE A 468 19.12 10.40 -37.37
N GLN A 469 19.32 9.40 -38.24
CA GLN A 469 18.22 8.74 -38.97
C GLN A 469 17.64 7.53 -38.22
N THR A 470 18.45 6.88 -37.37
CA THR A 470 18.05 5.77 -36.49
C THR A 470 18.68 5.97 -35.12
N VAL A 471 17.87 5.86 -34.06
CA VAL A 471 18.33 5.90 -32.68
C VAL A 471 19.05 4.58 -32.36
N THR A 472 20.31 4.70 -31.94
CA THR A 472 21.12 3.61 -31.41
C THR A 472 21.30 3.75 -29.90
N VAL A 473 21.81 2.69 -29.25
CA VAL A 473 21.99 2.64 -27.79
C VAL A 473 22.86 3.81 -27.28
N ASP A 474 23.81 4.30 -28.07
CA ASP A 474 24.66 5.43 -27.69
C ASP A 474 23.97 6.79 -27.87
N VAL A 475 23.06 6.92 -28.85
CA VAL A 475 22.14 8.08 -28.94
C VAL A 475 21.22 8.10 -27.72
N VAL A 476 20.68 6.96 -27.28
CA VAL A 476 19.88 6.86 -26.06
C VAL A 476 20.67 7.29 -24.83
N LYS A 477 21.94 6.85 -24.70
CA LYS A 477 22.80 7.23 -23.57
C LYS A 477 23.07 8.73 -23.50
N GLU A 478 23.36 9.37 -24.63
CA GLU A 478 23.65 10.81 -24.65
C GLU A 478 22.38 11.66 -24.50
N ALA A 479 21.25 11.26 -25.11
CA ALA A 479 19.97 11.94 -24.97
C ALA A 479 19.37 11.84 -23.56
N LEU A 480 19.61 10.73 -22.84
CA LEU A 480 19.12 10.49 -21.48
C LEU A 480 20.19 10.62 -20.40
N LYS A 481 21.35 11.22 -20.72
CA LYS A 481 22.56 11.27 -19.90
C LYS A 481 22.29 11.62 -18.43
N ASP A 482 21.57 12.71 -18.17
CA ASP A 482 21.28 13.16 -16.82
C ASP A 482 20.26 12.28 -16.08
N SER A 483 19.25 11.76 -16.79
CA SER A 483 18.30 10.79 -16.22
C SER A 483 18.98 9.47 -15.85
N LEU A 484 19.87 8.96 -16.71
CA LEU A 484 20.66 7.76 -16.48
C LEU A 484 21.65 7.96 -15.32
N ASN A 485 22.27 9.13 -15.22
CA ASN A 485 23.14 9.52 -14.10
C ASN A 485 22.36 9.64 -12.78
N ALA A 486 21.13 10.17 -12.80
CA ALA A 486 20.28 10.22 -11.62
C ALA A 486 19.88 8.82 -11.12
N HIS A 487 19.39 7.96 -12.02
CA HIS A 487 19.11 6.55 -11.73
C HIS A 487 20.35 5.80 -11.22
N ALA A 488 21.54 6.06 -11.79
CA ALA A 488 22.79 5.46 -11.35
C ALA A 488 23.19 5.90 -9.92
N LYS A 489 22.90 7.15 -9.53
CA LYS A 489 23.13 7.64 -8.15
C LYS A 489 22.20 6.98 -7.13
N LEU A 490 20.90 6.85 -7.46
CA LEU A 490 19.91 6.18 -6.60
C LEU A 490 20.33 4.72 -6.30
N GLN A 491 20.85 4.02 -7.31
CA GLN A 491 21.30 2.63 -7.24
C GLN A 491 22.76 2.47 -6.78
N THR A 492 23.32 3.43 -6.03
CA THR A 492 24.62 3.27 -5.33
C THR A 492 24.45 2.58 -3.98
N VAL A 493 25.44 1.77 -3.57
CA VAL A 493 25.38 1.07 -2.27
C VAL A 493 25.27 2.05 -1.10
N ASP A 494 25.95 3.20 -1.15
CA ASP A 494 25.87 4.20 -0.09
C ASP A 494 24.53 4.93 -0.04
N ASN A 495 23.88 5.21 -1.18
CA ASN A 495 22.50 5.70 -1.18
C ASN A 495 21.52 4.65 -0.62
N ILE A 496 21.69 3.38 -0.99
CA ILE A 496 20.90 2.26 -0.44
C ILE A 496 21.08 2.17 1.08
N LYS A 497 22.30 2.29 1.61
CA LYS A 497 22.52 2.37 3.07
C LYS A 497 21.82 3.59 3.68
N GLN A 498 21.86 4.75 3.03
CA GLN A 498 21.29 5.99 3.57
C GLN A 498 19.77 5.92 3.66
N VAL A 499 19.09 5.53 2.58
CA VAL A 499 17.62 5.34 2.55
C VAL A 499 17.18 4.29 3.58
N VAL A 500 17.87 3.14 3.65
CA VAL A 500 17.54 2.08 4.63
C VAL A 500 17.83 2.52 6.07
N ALA A 501 18.87 3.32 6.31
CA ALA A 501 19.16 3.88 7.64
C ALA A 501 18.06 4.85 8.09
N GLU A 502 17.63 5.75 7.21
CA GLU A 502 16.55 6.71 7.45
C GLU A 502 15.21 6.00 7.72
N TYR A 503 14.82 5.06 6.85
CA TYR A 503 13.59 4.27 6.99
C TYR A 503 13.48 3.55 8.33
N TYR A 504 14.58 2.98 8.85
CA TYR A 504 14.61 2.29 10.15
C TYR A 504 15.04 3.18 11.34
N GLY A 505 15.27 4.49 11.15
CA GLY A 505 15.65 5.42 12.23
C GLY A 505 17.03 5.17 12.87
N ILE A 506 17.93 4.50 12.14
CA ILE A 506 19.32 4.18 12.54
C ILE A 506 20.32 5.02 11.74
N THR A 507 21.62 4.84 11.95
CA THR A 507 22.66 5.49 11.14
C THR A 507 23.30 4.53 10.14
N VAL A 508 23.89 5.08 9.07
CA VAL A 508 24.73 4.31 8.13
C VAL A 508 25.89 3.61 8.86
N LYS A 509 26.42 4.22 9.93
CA LYS A 509 27.45 3.58 10.79
C LYS A 509 26.93 2.36 11.52
N ASP A 510 25.65 2.32 11.92
CA ASP A 510 25.03 1.14 12.53
C ASP A 510 24.93 -0.01 11.51
N ILE A 511 24.54 0.30 10.26
CA ILE A 511 24.52 -0.65 9.14
C ILE A 511 25.92 -1.22 8.88
N ASP A 512 26.96 -0.39 8.84
CA ASP A 512 28.34 -0.86 8.59
C ASP A 512 29.02 -1.47 9.84
N SER A 513 28.47 -1.30 11.05
CA SER A 513 29.04 -1.84 12.28
C SER A 513 29.04 -3.37 12.37
N SER A 514 29.69 -3.91 13.40
CA SER A 514 29.56 -5.32 13.84
C SER A 514 28.38 -5.54 14.81
N ALA A 515 27.64 -4.49 15.17
CA ALA A 515 26.60 -4.55 16.21
C ALA A 515 25.48 -5.53 15.83
N ARG A 516 25.01 -6.30 16.82
CA ARG A 516 24.01 -7.38 16.68
C ARG A 516 22.60 -7.13 17.25
N PRO A 517 22.15 -5.93 17.70
CA PRO A 517 20.74 -5.69 18.01
C PRO A 517 19.81 -6.09 16.86
N LYS A 518 18.66 -6.72 17.17
CA LYS A 518 17.74 -7.32 16.16
C LYS A 518 17.34 -6.32 15.06
N SER A 519 17.07 -5.07 15.43
CA SER A 519 16.73 -3.95 14.53
C SER A 519 17.85 -3.61 13.56
N ILE A 520 19.06 -3.35 14.06
CA ILE A 520 20.23 -3.02 13.24
C ILE A 520 20.60 -4.21 12.33
N ALA A 521 20.52 -5.44 12.85
CA ALA A 521 20.77 -6.64 12.06
C ALA A 521 19.73 -6.83 10.94
N TYR A 522 18.44 -6.55 11.22
CA TYR A 522 17.36 -6.60 10.24
C TYR A 522 17.55 -5.54 9.13
N ALA A 523 17.74 -4.27 9.51
CA ALA A 523 18.03 -3.18 8.58
C ALA A 523 19.27 -3.46 7.72
N ARG A 524 20.35 -3.99 8.31
CA ARG A 524 21.57 -4.39 7.59
C ARG A 524 21.29 -5.52 6.59
N MET A 525 20.50 -6.53 6.95
CA MET A 525 20.13 -7.61 6.02
C MET A 525 19.30 -7.06 4.85
N MET A 526 18.35 -6.17 5.12
CA MET A 526 17.53 -5.52 4.10
C MET A 526 18.40 -4.68 3.15
N ALA A 527 19.30 -3.84 3.67
CA ALA A 527 20.24 -3.06 2.87
C ALA A 527 21.17 -3.95 2.02
N MET A 528 21.70 -5.04 2.57
CA MET A 528 22.53 -6.00 1.83
C MET A 528 21.76 -6.70 0.71
N ALA A 529 20.50 -7.05 0.93
CA ALA A 529 19.66 -7.69 -0.06
C ALA A 529 19.25 -6.72 -1.19
N LEU A 530 18.80 -5.51 -0.85
CA LEU A 530 18.49 -4.45 -1.81
C LEU A 530 19.72 -4.06 -2.63
N ALA A 531 20.90 -3.95 -2.00
CA ALA A 531 22.15 -3.69 -2.71
C ALA A 531 22.52 -4.84 -3.67
N ARG A 532 22.24 -6.10 -3.32
CA ARG A 532 22.48 -7.24 -4.22
C ARG A 532 21.54 -7.25 -5.42
N GLU A 533 20.27 -6.92 -5.23
CA GLU A 533 19.28 -6.78 -6.30
C GLU A 533 19.61 -5.62 -7.25
N LEU A 534 19.69 -4.41 -6.70
CA LEU A 534 19.69 -3.16 -7.49
C LEU A 534 21.05 -2.88 -8.14
N THR A 535 22.15 -3.09 -7.42
CA THR A 535 23.50 -2.80 -7.95
C THR A 535 24.08 -3.96 -8.76
N LYS A 536 23.54 -5.18 -8.56
CA LYS A 536 24.07 -6.47 -9.06
C LYS A 536 25.53 -6.75 -8.69
N ALA A 537 26.15 -5.96 -7.81
CA ALA A 537 27.53 -6.13 -7.37
C ALA A 537 27.76 -7.47 -6.67
N SER A 538 28.98 -8.01 -6.79
CA SER A 538 29.34 -9.33 -6.28
C SER A 538 29.34 -9.37 -4.74
N TYR A 539 29.02 -10.52 -4.15
CA TYR A 539 28.99 -10.70 -2.69
C TYR A 539 30.28 -10.26 -1.97
N PRO A 540 31.51 -10.48 -2.50
CA PRO A 540 32.74 -9.95 -1.90
C PRO A 540 32.88 -8.42 -2.01
N SER A 541 32.37 -7.81 -3.09
CA SER A 541 32.38 -6.35 -3.25
C SER A 541 31.41 -5.67 -2.28
N LEU A 542 30.20 -6.24 -2.14
CA LEU A 542 29.23 -5.80 -1.14
C LEU A 542 29.76 -6.02 0.28
N GLY A 543 30.39 -7.16 0.56
CA GLY A 543 31.01 -7.44 1.86
C GLY A 543 31.99 -6.35 2.31
N LYS A 544 32.91 -5.95 1.42
CA LYS A 544 33.81 -4.80 1.65
C LYS A 544 33.05 -3.50 1.94
N GLN A 545 32.08 -3.15 1.09
CA GLN A 545 31.32 -1.91 1.20
C GLN A 545 30.48 -1.81 2.47
N PHE A 546 29.90 -2.92 2.95
CA PHE A 546 29.10 -2.97 4.20
C PHE A 546 29.95 -3.02 5.48
N GLY A 547 31.10 -2.32 5.50
CA GLY A 547 32.05 -2.32 6.61
C GLY A 547 32.79 -3.65 6.76
N ASN A 548 33.46 -4.10 5.69
CA ASN A 548 34.35 -5.27 5.64
C ASN A 548 33.76 -6.56 6.26
N LYS A 549 32.54 -6.91 5.86
CA LYS A 549 31.88 -8.18 6.19
C LYS A 549 32.32 -9.29 5.23
N ASP A 550 32.28 -10.53 5.72
CA ASP A 550 32.43 -11.70 4.87
C ASP A 550 31.34 -11.77 3.79
N HIS A 551 31.72 -12.22 2.60
CA HIS A 551 30.81 -12.46 1.48
C HIS A 551 29.64 -13.39 1.86
N SER A 552 29.88 -14.36 2.75
CA SER A 552 28.88 -15.26 3.32
C SER A 552 27.80 -14.53 4.12
N THR A 553 28.13 -13.40 4.77
CA THR A 553 27.14 -12.55 5.47
C THR A 553 26.14 -11.96 4.48
N VAL A 554 26.62 -11.49 3.32
CA VAL A 554 25.76 -10.92 2.26
C VAL A 554 24.90 -12.00 1.60
N ILE A 555 25.45 -13.20 1.37
CA ILE A 555 24.69 -14.36 0.88
C ILE A 555 23.59 -14.77 1.86
N ASN A 556 23.90 -14.83 3.16
CA ASN A 556 22.92 -15.16 4.20
C ASN A 556 21.83 -14.10 4.34
N ALA A 557 22.16 -12.81 4.20
CA ALA A 557 21.18 -11.73 4.16
C ALA A 557 20.25 -11.85 2.95
N TRP A 558 20.81 -11.99 1.74
CA TRP A 558 20.08 -12.18 0.49
C TRP A 558 19.11 -13.36 0.54
N ASN A 559 19.61 -14.54 0.90
CA ASN A 559 18.80 -15.76 0.97
C ASN A 559 17.68 -15.64 2.01
N LYS A 560 17.94 -14.99 3.16
CA LYS A 560 16.94 -14.84 4.23
C LYS A 560 15.84 -13.84 3.88
N VAL A 561 16.19 -12.68 3.31
CA VAL A 561 15.19 -11.68 2.89
C VAL A 561 14.29 -12.26 1.80
N ASN A 562 14.86 -12.85 0.75
CA ASN A 562 14.08 -13.47 -0.32
C ASN A 562 13.23 -14.65 0.17
N LYS A 563 13.73 -15.45 1.12
CA LYS A 563 12.95 -16.51 1.75
C LYS A 563 11.72 -15.96 2.50
N MET A 564 11.89 -14.91 3.31
CA MET A 564 10.77 -14.32 4.09
C MET A 564 9.72 -13.67 3.18
N ILE A 565 10.14 -13.03 2.09
CA ILE A 565 9.24 -12.49 1.05
C ILE A 565 8.47 -13.64 0.35
N ALA A 566 9.13 -14.76 0.04
CA ALA A 566 8.49 -15.93 -0.57
C ALA A 566 7.56 -16.70 0.40
N GLU A 567 7.87 -16.71 1.70
CA GLU A 567 6.97 -17.17 2.78
C GLU A 567 5.87 -16.12 3.11
N ASN A 568 5.81 -15.01 2.36
CA ASN A 568 4.80 -13.95 2.41
C ASN A 568 4.70 -13.26 3.79
N ASP A 569 5.83 -13.14 4.51
CA ASP A 569 5.95 -12.35 5.74
C ASP A 569 5.58 -10.89 5.44
N PRO A 570 4.50 -10.33 6.05
CA PRO A 570 4.02 -9.00 5.70
C PRO A 570 5.06 -7.91 5.95
N GLN A 571 5.89 -8.04 6.98
CA GLN A 571 6.85 -7.00 7.36
C GLN A 571 8.03 -6.97 6.39
N TYR A 572 8.63 -8.14 6.08
CA TYR A 572 9.72 -8.18 5.09
C TYR A 572 9.24 -7.74 3.71
N ARG A 573 8.00 -8.05 3.34
CA ARG A 573 7.41 -7.71 2.05
C ARG A 573 7.09 -6.22 1.93
N GLU A 574 6.37 -5.64 2.90
CA GLU A 574 6.04 -4.20 2.90
C GLU A 574 7.31 -3.34 2.94
N ASP A 575 8.28 -3.69 3.79
CA ASP A 575 9.57 -3.00 3.84
C ASP A 575 10.32 -3.09 2.50
N TRP A 576 10.35 -4.28 1.87
CA TRP A 576 11.03 -4.48 0.59
C TRP A 576 10.36 -3.72 -0.55
N GLU A 577 9.03 -3.76 -0.67
CA GLU A 577 8.28 -3.02 -1.70
C GLU A 577 8.47 -1.50 -1.52
N ASN A 578 8.35 -0.98 -0.29
CA ASN A 578 8.56 0.44 0.03
C ASN A 578 10.00 0.92 -0.26
N LEU A 579 11.01 0.19 0.24
CA LEU A 579 12.41 0.57 0.06
C LEU A 579 12.88 0.41 -1.39
N LYS A 580 12.40 -0.61 -2.11
CA LYS A 580 12.72 -0.79 -3.52
C LYS A 580 12.16 0.36 -4.35
N LEU A 581 10.92 0.80 -4.08
CA LEU A 581 10.31 1.95 -4.74
C LEU A 581 11.17 3.21 -4.60
N GLN A 582 11.55 3.58 -3.36
CA GLN A 582 12.41 4.74 -3.03
C GLN A 582 13.84 4.66 -3.61
N LEU A 583 14.25 3.51 -4.14
CA LEU A 583 15.56 3.27 -4.74
C LEU A 583 15.48 3.02 -6.26
N THR A 584 14.29 3.16 -6.85
CA THR A 584 14.05 3.02 -8.30
C THR A 584 13.21 4.14 -8.92
N GLU A 585 12.48 4.94 -8.14
CA GLU A 585 11.75 6.13 -8.60
C GLU A 585 12.29 7.42 -7.95
#